data_AF-A0A9P6YMI0-F1
#
_entry.id   AF-A0A9P6YMI0-F1
#
_cell.length_a   1.000
_cell.length_b   1.000
_cell.length_c   1.000
_cell.angle_alpha   90.00
_cell.angle_beta   90.00
_cell.angle_gamma   90.00
#
_symmetry.space_group_name_H-M   'P 1'
#
loop_
_entity.id
_entity.type
_entity.pdbx_description
1 polymer ?
#
loop_
_entity_poly.entity_id
_entity_poly.type
_entity_poly.pdbx_seq_one_letter_code
_entity_poly.pdbx_strand_id
1 'polypeptide(L)'
;MPPKKARKPLNPLQRKQLKRKKELIHKAAVKSQYYKALKKDDDDTPDYVKEIFGAQERTIDKNGNVVELEKTVEDEESDMESGEEESEEENTSKNKRQRMIDATAKQHKPNPFKAEIEERERRKKESEEERKARVERYKKQKEERHTYYKDRSDKRRKMLAKTKSGQPKMAARMDVLLEKIQKEA
;
A
#
# COMPACT_ATOMS: atom_id res chain seq x y z
N MET A 1 -13.98 43.15 6.96
CA MET A 1 -13.52 41.74 6.81
C MET A 1 -14.74 40.83 6.77
N PRO A 2 -14.87 39.92 5.80
CA PRO A 2 -16.03 39.04 5.71
C PRO A 2 -16.03 38.00 6.85
N PRO A 3 -17.21 37.66 7.43
CA PRO A 3 -17.30 36.71 8.52
C PRO A 3 -16.95 35.29 8.05
N LYS A 4 -16.07 34.61 8.80
CA LYS A 4 -15.68 33.22 8.51
C LYS A 4 -16.88 32.30 8.72
N LYS A 5 -17.32 31.62 7.66
CA LYS A 5 -18.41 30.61 7.73
C LYS A 5 -18.04 29.52 8.73
N ALA A 6 -18.98 29.18 9.62
CA ALA A 6 -18.82 28.10 10.59
C ALA A 6 -18.53 26.78 9.87
N ARG A 7 -17.37 26.18 10.14
CA ARG A 7 -16.97 24.92 9.52
C ARG A 7 -17.79 23.77 10.13
N LYS A 8 -18.37 22.93 9.28
CA LYS A 8 -19.08 21.72 9.71
C LYS A 8 -18.14 20.82 10.53
N PRO A 9 -18.64 20.13 11.57
CA PRO A 9 -17.81 19.25 12.39
C PRO A 9 -17.21 18.13 11.54
N LEU A 10 -15.91 17.87 11.70
CA LEU A 10 -15.20 16.84 10.95
C LEU A 10 -15.74 15.44 11.26
N ASN A 11 -15.87 14.62 10.21
CA ASN A 11 -16.17 13.19 10.30
C ASN A 11 -15.03 12.44 11.04
N PRO A 12 -15.31 11.38 11.83
CA PRO A 12 -14.29 10.55 12.49
C PRO A 12 -13.09 10.15 11.61
N LEU A 13 -13.31 9.79 10.34
CA LEU A 13 -12.21 9.43 9.43
C LEU A 13 -11.32 10.64 9.11
N GLN A 14 -11.93 11.80 8.85
CA GLN A 14 -11.21 13.05 8.60
C GLN A 14 -10.42 13.50 9.82
N ARG A 15 -10.95 13.29 11.04
CA ARG A 15 -10.21 13.56 12.29
C ARG A 15 -8.96 12.69 12.41
N LYS A 16 -9.06 11.39 12.10
CA LYS A 16 -7.91 10.48 12.10
C LYS A 16 -6.84 10.91 11.08
N GLN A 17 -7.26 11.25 9.86
CA GLN A 17 -6.33 11.73 8.81
C GLN A 17 -5.65 13.04 9.22
N LEU A 18 -6.40 13.99 9.80
CA LEU A 18 -5.87 15.27 10.25
C LEU A 18 -4.91 15.10 11.44
N LYS A 19 -5.18 14.15 12.35
CA LYS A 19 -4.24 13.78 13.42
C LYS A 19 -2.95 13.21 12.85
N ARG A 20 -3.02 12.23 11.94
CA ARG A 20 -1.85 11.64 11.27
C ARG A 20 -1.03 12.69 10.52
N LYS A 21 -1.69 13.60 9.80
CA LYS A 21 -1.01 14.72 9.11
C LYS A 21 -0.27 15.63 10.10
N LYS A 22 -0.92 16.00 11.21
CA LYS A 22 -0.27 16.80 12.27
C LYS A 22 0.93 16.11 12.89
N GLU A 23 0.82 14.80 13.15
CA GLU A 23 1.94 14.00 13.68
C GLU A 23 3.13 13.96 12.72
N LEU A 24 2.89 13.78 11.42
CA LEU A 24 3.95 13.79 10.40
C LEU A 24 4.63 15.16 10.32
N ILE A 25 3.85 16.24 10.30
CA ILE A 25 4.39 17.60 10.30
C ILE A 25 5.22 17.86 11.57
N HIS A 26 4.73 17.44 12.73
CA HIS A 26 5.47 17.59 13.99
C HIS A 26 6.78 16.80 13.96
N LYS A 27 6.76 15.53 13.51
CA LYS A 27 7.98 14.73 13.38
C LYS A 27 8.98 15.37 12.42
N ALA A 28 8.53 15.89 11.29
CA ALA A 28 9.39 16.59 10.34
C ALA A 28 9.98 17.87 10.95
N ALA A 29 9.17 18.66 11.65
CA ALA A 29 9.62 19.87 12.35
C ALA A 29 10.68 19.54 13.41
N VAL A 30 10.42 18.56 14.29
CA VAL A 30 11.37 18.11 15.31
C VAL A 30 12.67 17.62 14.69
N LYS A 31 12.60 16.80 13.63
CA LYS A 31 13.81 16.37 12.91
C LYS A 31 14.59 17.55 12.35
N SER A 32 13.92 18.49 11.68
CA SER A 32 14.58 19.67 11.12
C SER A 32 15.23 20.55 12.20
N GLN A 33 14.59 20.68 13.37
CA GLN A 33 15.15 21.41 14.51
C GLN A 33 16.36 20.67 15.09
N TYR A 34 16.29 19.35 15.21
CA TYR A 34 17.40 18.52 15.70
C TYR A 34 18.62 18.62 14.78
N TYR A 35 18.45 18.50 13.46
CA TYR A 35 19.57 18.68 12.52
C TYR A 35 20.12 20.11 12.54
N LYS A 36 19.28 21.12 12.77
CA LYS A 36 19.74 22.51 12.94
C LYS A 36 20.53 22.69 14.24
N ALA A 37 20.23 21.92 15.29
CA ALA A 37 20.99 21.94 16.54
C ALA A 37 22.33 21.23 16.36
N LEU A 38 22.35 20.03 15.77
CA LEU A 38 23.58 19.31 15.44
C LEU A 38 24.53 20.10 14.53
N LYS A 39 24.02 20.96 13.65
CA LYS A 39 24.85 21.83 12.80
C LYS A 39 25.40 23.06 13.52
N LYS A 40 24.84 23.42 14.69
CA LYS A 40 25.23 24.59 15.47
C LYS A 40 26.14 24.23 16.63
N ASP A 41 25.98 23.04 17.19
CA ASP A 41 26.94 22.45 18.09
C ASP A 41 28.13 22.06 17.22
N ASP A 42 29.24 22.81 17.31
CA ASP A 42 30.47 22.46 16.58
C ASP A 42 30.80 21.00 16.86
N ASP A 43 31.09 20.22 15.80
CA ASP A 43 31.44 18.81 15.91
C ASP A 43 32.70 18.65 16.79
N ASP A 44 32.49 18.52 18.10
CA ASP A 44 33.46 18.21 19.17
C ASP A 44 33.99 16.77 19.03
N THR A 45 33.88 16.23 17.82
CA THR A 45 34.37 14.94 17.39
C THR A 45 35.86 15.11 17.08
N PRO A 46 36.76 14.40 17.79
CA PRO A 46 38.19 14.49 17.57
C PRO A 46 38.58 14.17 16.13
N ASP A 47 39.61 14.85 15.61
CA ASP A 47 40.02 14.73 14.20
C ASP A 47 40.34 13.29 13.77
N TYR A 48 40.91 12.47 14.66
CA TYR A 48 41.18 11.06 14.37
C TYR A 48 39.91 10.22 14.10
N VAL A 49 38.77 10.59 14.68
CA VAL A 49 37.49 9.93 14.45
C VAL A 49 36.94 10.36 13.08
N LYS A 50 37.10 11.63 12.72
CA LYS A 50 36.72 12.15 11.40
C LYS A 50 37.57 11.52 10.29
N GLU A 51 38.83 11.20 10.54
CA GLU A 51 39.71 10.54 9.57
C GLU A 51 39.34 9.06 9.35
N ILE A 52 39.07 8.31 10.43
CA ILE A 52 38.70 6.88 10.35
C ILE A 52 37.33 6.68 9.70
N PHE A 53 36.34 7.51 10.05
CA PHE A 53 34.96 7.34 9.57
C PHE A 53 34.58 8.26 8.39
N GLY A 54 35.29 9.37 8.18
CA GLY A 54 35.00 10.31 7.11
C GLY A 54 35.68 9.99 5.77
N ALA A 55 36.83 9.32 5.79
CA ALA A 55 37.64 9.05 4.59
C ALA A 55 37.61 7.59 4.11
N GLN A 56 37.12 6.63 4.89
CA GLN A 56 37.24 5.20 4.59
C GLN A 56 35.97 4.39 4.93
N GLU A 57 34.82 4.78 4.36
CA GLU A 57 33.65 3.87 4.35
C GLU A 57 33.89 2.76 3.31
N ARG A 58 34.63 1.73 3.71
CA ARG A 58 34.76 0.48 2.96
C ARG A 58 33.42 -0.26 3.02
N THR A 59 32.73 -0.36 1.89
CA THR A 59 31.47 -1.10 1.79
C THR A 59 31.69 -2.47 1.15
N ILE A 60 30.85 -3.44 1.52
CA ILE A 60 30.90 -4.79 0.99
C ILE A 60 29.87 -4.88 -0.13
N ASP A 61 30.29 -5.27 -1.33
CA ASP A 61 29.39 -5.43 -2.48
C ASP A 61 28.43 -6.62 -2.30
N LYS A 62 27.45 -6.75 -3.19
CA LYS A 62 26.47 -7.86 -3.18
C LYS A 62 27.12 -9.26 -3.35
N ASN A 63 28.41 -9.32 -3.66
CA ASN A 63 29.21 -10.52 -3.85
C ASN A 63 30.22 -10.75 -2.71
N GLY A 64 30.24 -9.90 -1.68
CA GLY A 64 31.10 -10.05 -0.50
C GLY A 64 32.51 -9.47 -0.62
N ASN A 65 32.81 -8.70 -1.67
CA ASN A 65 34.13 -8.08 -1.86
C ASN A 65 34.16 -6.66 -1.26
N VAL A 66 35.30 -6.31 -0.65
CA VAL A 66 35.53 -4.98 -0.06
C VAL A 66 35.88 -4.01 -1.19
N VAL A 67 35.04 -3.02 -1.42
CA VAL A 67 35.26 -1.97 -2.43
C VAL A 67 35.34 -0.62 -1.73
N GLU A 68 36.33 0.19 -2.12
CA GLU A 68 36.49 1.57 -1.65
C GLU A 68 35.45 2.44 -2.36
N LEU A 69 34.56 3.05 -1.59
CA LEU A 69 33.55 3.96 -2.11
C LEU A 69 34.20 5.36 -2.21
N GLU A 70 34.60 5.76 -3.42
CA GLU A 70 34.97 7.15 -3.66
C GLU A 70 33.75 8.04 -3.40
N LYS A 71 33.82 8.83 -2.33
CA LYS A 71 32.80 9.80 -1.97
C LYS A 71 32.97 11.01 -2.88
N THR A 72 32.25 11.04 -4.01
CA THR A 72 32.08 12.28 -4.77
C THR A 72 31.36 13.28 -3.87
N VAL A 73 32.11 14.26 -3.38
CA VAL A 73 31.61 15.41 -2.62
C VAL A 73 30.96 16.35 -3.63
N GLU A 74 29.83 15.97 -4.21
CA GLU A 74 28.99 16.82 -5.05
C GLU A 74 27.65 16.08 -5.25
N ASP A 75 26.73 16.23 -4.30
CA ASP A 75 25.30 16.02 -4.52
C ASP A 75 24.60 17.29 -4.02
N GLU A 76 24.86 18.37 -4.77
CA GLU A 76 23.86 19.40 -5.00
C GLU A 76 22.65 18.76 -5.72
N GLU A 77 21.45 19.16 -5.30
CA GLU A 77 20.17 19.10 -6.01
C GLU A 77 20.06 18.12 -7.20
N SER A 78 19.36 16.98 -7.03
CA SER A 78 18.65 16.38 -8.16
C SER A 78 17.19 16.05 -7.83
N ASP A 79 16.35 16.85 -8.47
CA ASP A 79 14.93 16.72 -8.70
C ASP A 79 14.66 15.42 -9.49
N MET A 80 13.93 14.47 -8.89
CA MET A 80 13.54 13.23 -9.56
C MET A 80 12.26 13.47 -10.37
N GLU A 81 12.41 13.92 -11.61
CA GLU A 81 11.35 13.85 -12.64
C GLU A 81 11.72 12.82 -13.72
N SER A 82 10.99 11.71 -13.67
CA SER A 82 10.52 10.83 -14.75
C SER A 82 11.06 11.03 -16.19
N GLY A 83 11.56 9.95 -16.80
CA GLY A 83 11.64 9.82 -18.26
C GLY A 83 12.40 8.59 -18.73
N GLU A 84 11.67 7.56 -19.19
CA GLU A 84 12.19 6.45 -19.99
C GLU A 84 12.77 6.97 -21.31
N GLU A 85 13.91 6.44 -21.75
CA GLU A 85 14.21 6.29 -23.18
C GLU A 85 15.19 5.14 -23.42
N GLU A 86 14.80 4.27 -24.35
CA GLU A 86 15.55 3.14 -24.89
C GLU A 86 16.85 3.62 -25.56
N SER A 87 17.91 2.82 -25.43
CA SER A 87 19.01 2.86 -26.40
C SER A 87 19.54 1.45 -26.62
N GLU A 88 19.29 0.97 -27.84
CA GLU A 88 19.98 -0.14 -28.48
C GLU A 88 21.45 0.19 -28.65
N GLU A 89 22.36 -0.66 -28.17
CA GLU A 89 23.68 -0.79 -28.78
C GLU A 89 24.06 -2.27 -28.92
N GLU A 90 23.99 -2.70 -30.17
CA GLU A 90 24.48 -3.97 -30.66
C GLU A 90 26.00 -3.85 -30.94
N ASN A 91 26.71 -4.96 -30.70
CA ASN A 91 28.05 -5.30 -31.20
C ASN A 91 29.27 -4.57 -30.60
N THR A 92 29.97 -5.26 -29.69
CA THR A 92 31.36 -5.74 -29.92
C THR A 92 31.80 -6.69 -28.80
N SER A 93 32.24 -7.89 -29.17
CA SER A 93 33.25 -8.75 -28.48
C SER A 93 32.96 -10.25 -28.62
N LYS A 94 33.01 -10.76 -29.85
CA LYS A 94 32.88 -12.20 -30.16
C LYS A 94 34.08 -13.08 -29.76
N ASN A 95 35.13 -12.56 -29.09
CA ASN A 95 36.36 -13.34 -28.82
C ASN A 95 36.70 -13.62 -27.35
N LYS A 96 35.77 -13.49 -26.39
CA LYS A 96 36.00 -13.85 -24.98
C LYS A 96 35.09 -14.97 -24.43
N ARG A 97 34.33 -15.65 -25.31
CA ARG A 97 33.33 -16.65 -24.91
C ARG A 97 33.85 -18.09 -24.79
N GLN A 98 35.08 -18.39 -25.21
CA GLN A 98 35.59 -19.77 -25.22
C GLN A 98 36.45 -20.19 -24.00
N ARG A 99 36.69 -19.31 -23.02
CA ARG A 99 37.39 -19.68 -21.75
C ARG A 99 36.49 -19.74 -20.51
N MET A 100 35.17 -19.59 -20.67
CA MET A 100 34.19 -19.58 -19.57
C MET A 100 33.24 -20.79 -19.59
N ILE A 101 33.45 -21.78 -20.48
CA ILE A 101 32.56 -22.94 -20.57
C ILE A 101 32.97 -24.04 -19.57
N ASP A 102 34.25 -24.17 -19.24
CA ASP A 102 34.76 -25.19 -18.31
C ASP A 102 34.61 -24.82 -16.81
N ALA A 103 34.12 -23.62 -16.49
CA ALA A 103 33.87 -23.19 -15.11
C ALA A 103 32.43 -23.46 -14.62
N THR A 104 31.52 -23.89 -15.51
CA THR A 104 30.08 -24.03 -15.22
C THR A 104 29.70 -25.40 -14.64
N ALA A 105 30.66 -26.34 -14.54
CA ALA A 105 30.46 -27.65 -13.91
C ALA A 105 30.79 -27.67 -12.41
N LYS A 106 30.95 -26.50 -11.76
CA LYS A 106 30.97 -26.44 -10.30
C LYS A 106 29.57 -26.79 -9.82
N GLN A 107 29.39 -28.03 -9.34
CA GLN A 107 28.15 -28.46 -8.71
C GLN A 107 27.77 -27.45 -7.64
N HIS A 108 26.75 -26.63 -7.93
CA HIS A 108 26.26 -25.63 -7.00
C HIS A 108 25.74 -26.40 -5.79
N LYS A 109 26.37 -26.16 -4.63
CA LYS A 109 25.88 -26.72 -3.38
C LYS A 109 24.43 -26.23 -3.21
N PRO A 110 23.48 -27.15 -2.90
CA PRO A 110 22.09 -26.76 -2.73
C PRO A 110 21.99 -25.72 -1.62
N ASN A 111 21.17 -24.69 -1.83
CA ASN A 111 20.95 -23.67 -0.82
C ASN A 111 20.41 -24.33 0.45
N PRO A 112 21.10 -24.20 1.61
CA PRO A 112 20.71 -24.87 2.85
C PRO A 112 19.34 -24.42 3.37
N PHE A 113 18.84 -23.26 2.94
CA PHE A 113 17.57 -22.70 3.39
C PHE A 113 16.42 -22.86 2.38
N LYS A 114 16.60 -23.65 1.32
CA LYS A 114 15.56 -23.80 0.29
C LYS A 114 14.23 -24.29 0.87
N ALA A 115 14.27 -25.27 1.78
CA ALA A 115 13.07 -25.80 2.45
C ALA A 115 12.37 -24.72 3.30
N GLU A 116 13.13 -23.90 4.01
CA GLU A 116 12.58 -22.84 4.87
C GLU A 116 11.98 -21.68 4.06
N ILE A 117 12.58 -21.35 2.92
CA ILE A 117 12.04 -20.38 1.96
C ILE A 117 10.71 -20.88 1.39
N GLU A 118 10.64 -22.14 0.95
CA GLU A 118 9.40 -22.74 0.43
C GLU A 118 8.29 -22.79 1.49
N GLU A 119 8.61 -23.12 2.74
CA GLU A 119 7.64 -23.11 3.84
C GLU A 119 7.11 -21.71 4.11
N ARG A 120 7.99 -20.70 4.12
CA ARG A 120 7.61 -19.29 4.29
C ARG A 120 6.70 -18.81 3.17
N GLU A 121 6.96 -19.22 1.93
CA GLU A 121 6.09 -18.89 0.80
C GLU A 121 4.71 -19.55 0.91
N ARG A 122 4.65 -20.82 1.33
CA ARG A 122 3.37 -21.50 1.58
C ARG A 122 2.55 -20.78 2.65
N ARG A 123 3.16 -20.47 3.79
CA ARG A 123 2.50 -19.72 4.87
C ARG A 123 1.98 -18.35 4.41
N LYS A 124 2.72 -17.64 3.57
CA LYS A 124 2.28 -16.36 2.98
C LYS A 124 1.06 -16.56 2.07
N LYS A 125 1.09 -17.55 1.19
CA LYS A 125 -0.02 -17.86 0.27
C LYS A 125 -1.29 -18.22 1.04
N GLU A 126 -1.19 -19.09 2.04
CA GLU A 126 -2.32 -19.47 2.90
C GLU A 126 -2.93 -18.25 3.61
N SER A 127 -2.09 -17.37 4.16
CA SER A 127 -2.55 -16.13 4.82
C SER A 127 -3.25 -15.17 3.85
N GLU A 128 -2.73 -15.04 2.62
CA GLU A 128 -3.34 -14.21 1.59
C GLU A 128 -4.69 -14.77 1.12
N GLU A 129 -4.78 -16.09 0.95
CA GLU A 129 -6.02 -16.78 0.59
C GLU A 129 -7.08 -16.65 1.68
N GLU A 130 -6.71 -16.84 2.95
CA GLU A 130 -7.62 -16.64 4.08
C GLU A 130 -8.15 -15.19 4.13
N ARG A 131 -7.26 -14.21 3.92
CA ARG A 131 -7.64 -12.80 3.87
C ARG A 131 -8.58 -12.50 2.71
N LYS A 132 -8.33 -13.06 1.52
CA LYS A 132 -9.21 -12.92 0.34
C LYS A 132 -10.57 -13.54 0.62
N ALA A 133 -10.61 -14.77 1.14
CA ALA A 133 -11.84 -15.46 1.49
C ALA A 133 -12.67 -14.68 2.52
N ARG A 134 -12.03 -14.08 3.53
CA ARG A 134 -12.70 -13.23 4.52
C ARG A 134 -13.33 -11.99 3.89
N VAL A 135 -12.60 -11.32 2.99
CA VAL A 135 -13.11 -10.14 2.28
C VAL A 135 -14.30 -10.51 1.38
N GLU A 136 -14.22 -11.63 0.66
CA GLU A 136 -15.32 -12.10 -0.19
C GLU A 136 -16.56 -12.46 0.62
N ARG A 137 -16.42 -13.18 1.73
CA ARG A 137 -17.55 -13.47 2.65
C ARG A 137 -18.22 -12.18 3.12
N TYR A 138 -17.43 -11.18 3.52
CA TYR A 138 -17.97 -9.90 3.95
C TYR A 138 -18.71 -9.15 2.82
N LYS A 139 -18.17 -9.17 1.60
CA LYS A 139 -18.82 -8.58 0.41
C LYS A 139 -20.15 -9.26 0.12
N LYS A 140 -20.19 -10.59 0.09
CA LYS A 140 -21.41 -11.38 -0.14
C LYS A 140 -22.49 -11.06 0.90
N GLN A 141 -22.15 -11.09 2.19
CA GLN A 141 -23.10 -10.73 3.25
C GLN A 141 -23.62 -9.30 3.12
N LYS A 142 -22.77 -8.35 2.71
CA LYS A 142 -23.17 -6.96 2.51
C LYS A 142 -24.12 -6.82 1.31
N GLU A 143 -23.85 -7.54 0.22
CA GLU A 143 -24.70 -7.58 -0.97
C GLU A 143 -26.06 -8.20 -0.67
N GLU A 144 -26.08 -9.36 0.01
CA GLU A 144 -27.31 -10.03 0.47
C GLU A 144 -28.13 -9.13 1.39
N ARG A 145 -27.47 -8.44 2.32
CA ARG A 145 -28.15 -7.46 3.18
C ARG A 145 -28.75 -6.34 2.34
N HIS A 146 -27.98 -5.80 1.40
CA HIS A 146 -28.42 -4.70 0.55
C HIS A 146 -29.61 -5.11 -0.33
N THR A 147 -29.57 -6.29 -0.96
CA THR A 147 -30.67 -6.81 -1.79
C THR A 147 -31.92 -7.03 -0.95
N TYR A 148 -31.80 -7.63 0.25
CA TYR A 148 -32.93 -7.81 1.17
C TYR A 148 -33.62 -6.49 1.53
N TYR A 149 -32.84 -5.46 1.91
CA TYR A 149 -33.43 -4.16 2.27
C TYR A 149 -34.01 -3.43 1.05
N LYS A 150 -33.39 -3.57 -0.13
CA LYS A 150 -33.92 -3.03 -1.38
C LYS A 150 -35.27 -3.65 -1.69
N ASP A 151 -35.37 -4.98 -1.70
CA ASP A 151 -36.61 -5.70 -1.97
C ASP A 151 -37.71 -5.38 -0.96
N ARG A 152 -37.35 -5.32 0.34
CA ARG A 152 -38.28 -4.92 1.40
C ARG A 152 -38.79 -3.49 1.18
N SER A 153 -37.92 -2.57 0.82
CA SER A 153 -38.28 -1.17 0.56
C SER A 153 -39.19 -1.04 -0.67
N ASP A 154 -38.91 -1.81 -1.73
CA ASP A 154 -39.70 -1.83 -2.95
C ASP A 154 -41.09 -2.42 -2.71
N LYS A 155 -41.17 -3.54 -1.96
CA LYS A 155 -42.45 -4.13 -1.51
C LYS A 155 -43.25 -3.13 -0.68
N ARG A 156 -42.62 -2.47 0.29
CA ARG A 156 -43.26 -1.42 1.10
C ARG A 156 -43.76 -0.27 0.24
N ARG A 157 -42.96 0.20 -0.72
CA ARG A 157 -43.34 1.26 -1.65
C ARG A 157 -44.55 0.87 -2.48
N LYS A 158 -44.60 -0.37 -3.00
CA LYS A 158 -45.75 -0.88 -3.76
C LYS A 158 -47.02 -0.94 -2.90
N MET A 159 -46.93 -1.42 -1.65
CA MET A 159 -48.07 -1.53 -0.72
C MET A 159 -48.63 -0.17 -0.26
N LEU A 160 -47.76 0.83 -0.15
CA LEU A 160 -48.11 2.20 0.23
C LEU A 160 -48.42 3.10 -0.97
N ALA A 161 -48.24 2.61 -2.20
CA ALA A 161 -48.53 3.38 -3.40
C ALA A 161 -50.01 3.76 -3.46
N LYS A 162 -50.26 5.00 -3.82
CA LYS A 162 -51.60 5.57 -3.97
C LYS A 162 -51.84 5.99 -5.43
N THR A 163 -53.10 6.08 -5.82
CA THR A 163 -53.54 6.67 -7.09
C THR A 163 -53.45 8.20 -7.03
N LYS A 164 -53.69 8.89 -8.15
CA LYS A 164 -53.75 10.37 -8.18
C LYS A 164 -54.80 10.95 -7.23
N SER A 165 -55.89 10.20 -6.99
CA SER A 165 -56.95 10.53 -6.04
C SER A 165 -56.63 10.15 -4.58
N GLY A 166 -55.42 9.66 -4.29
CA GLY A 166 -54.99 9.30 -2.95
C GLY A 166 -55.48 7.94 -2.43
N GLN A 167 -56.27 7.21 -3.22
CA GLN A 167 -56.72 5.86 -2.86
C GLN A 167 -55.56 4.86 -2.97
N PRO A 168 -55.49 3.85 -2.10
CA PRO A 168 -54.46 2.81 -2.22
C PRO A 168 -54.56 2.03 -3.51
N LYS A 169 -53.42 1.66 -4.11
CA LYS A 169 -53.40 0.71 -5.23
C LYS A 169 -53.74 -0.69 -4.72
N MET A 170 -54.91 -1.18 -5.08
CA MET A 170 -55.45 -2.45 -4.53
C MET A 170 -54.75 -3.70 -5.07
N ALA A 171 -54.22 -3.69 -6.29
CA ALA A 171 -53.58 -4.86 -6.91
C ALA A 171 -52.50 -5.50 -6.01
N ALA A 172 -51.51 -4.72 -5.58
CA ALA A 172 -50.44 -5.22 -4.71
C ALA A 172 -50.94 -5.72 -3.33
N ARG A 173 -52.06 -5.18 -2.84
CA ARG A 173 -52.67 -5.62 -1.57
C ARG A 173 -53.45 -6.92 -1.74
N MET A 174 -54.10 -7.09 -2.88
CA MET A 174 -54.80 -8.31 -3.24
C MET A 174 -53.82 -9.46 -3.41
N ASP A 175 -52.68 -9.24 -4.07
CA ASP A 175 -51.62 -10.25 -4.21
C ASP A 175 -51.18 -10.80 -2.84
N VAL A 176 -50.93 -9.91 -1.87
CA VAL A 176 -50.57 -10.29 -0.49
C VAL A 176 -51.68 -11.05 0.22
N LEU A 177 -52.95 -10.71 -0.05
CA LEU A 177 -54.10 -11.39 0.54
C LEU A 177 -54.25 -12.81 -0.03
N LEU A 178 -54.11 -12.94 -1.34
CA LEU A 178 -54.16 -14.23 -2.06
C LEU A 178 -53.01 -15.14 -1.63
N GLU A 179 -51.78 -14.62 -1.51
CA GLU A 179 -50.64 -15.39 -1.00
C GLU A 179 -50.86 -15.92 0.42
N LYS A 180 -51.60 -15.19 1.28
CA LYS A 180 -51.92 -15.66 2.63
C LYS A 180 -52.97 -16.75 2.61
N ILE A 181 -54.05 -16.56 1.86
CA ILE A 181 -55.11 -17.56 1.71
C ILE A 181 -54.53 -18.86 1.14
N GLN A 182 -53.66 -18.78 0.14
CA GLN A 182 -52.99 -19.95 -0.46
C GLN A 182 -51.99 -20.67 0.47
N LYS A 183 -51.51 -20.02 1.54
CA LYS A 183 -50.63 -20.64 2.54
C LYS A 183 -51.38 -21.28 3.70
N GLU A 184 -52.62 -20.84 3.92
CA GLU A 184 -53.51 -21.34 4.97
C GLU A 184 -54.41 -22.49 4.50
N ALA A 185 -54.57 -22.64 3.17
CA ALA A 185 -55.19 -23.79 2.50
C ALA A 185 -54.17 -24.91 2.24
#